data_AF-A0A938NVE5-F1
#
_entry.id   AF-A0A938NVE5-F1
#
_cell.length_a   1.000
_cell.length_b   1.000
_cell.length_c   1.000
_cell.angle_alpha   90.00
_cell.angle_beta   90.00
_cell.angle_gamma   90.00
#
_symmetry.space_group_name_H-M   'P 1'
#
loop_
_entity.id
_entity.type
_entity.pdbx_description
1 polymer ?
#
loop_
_entity_poly.entity_id
_entity_poly.type
_entity_poly.pdbx_seq_one_letter_code
_entity_poly.pdbx_strand_id
1 'polypeptide(L)'
;MRALLLPLSYLYGAGVALRNLLFDIGVLKIRNVGIPVISVGNISVGGVGKTPFVELLVRRLTQRGRKVAIVSRGYRRKSTGTVVVSNGEVKCAEADA
;
A
#
# COMPACT_ATOMS: atom_id res chain seq x y z
N MET A 1 -31.03 -3.27 12.25
CA MET A 1 -29.59 -3.13 12.58
C MET A 1 -28.75 -2.44 11.49
N ARG A 2 -29.01 -2.64 10.19
CA ARG A 2 -28.25 -1.97 9.09
C ARG A 2 -28.48 -0.45 8.97
N ALA A 3 -29.69 0.04 9.28
CA ALA A 3 -30.04 1.45 9.12
C ALA A 3 -29.26 2.40 10.06
N LEU A 4 -28.84 1.94 11.24
CA LEU A 4 -28.11 2.76 12.21
C LEU A 4 -26.67 3.04 11.77
N LEU A 5 -26.09 2.19 10.92
CA LEU A 5 -24.74 2.31 10.39
C LEU A 5 -24.69 3.14 9.08
N LEU A 6 -25.84 3.40 8.45
CA LEU A 6 -25.94 4.21 7.23
C LEU A 6 -25.45 5.66 7.41
N PRO A 7 -25.86 6.42 8.45
CA PRO A 7 -25.37 7.80 8.61
C PRO A 7 -23.86 7.83 8.85
N LEU A 8 -23.32 6.84 9.58
CA LEU A 8 -21.88 6.73 9.81
C LEU A 8 -21.12 6.37 8.52
N SER A 9 -21.71 5.51 7.68
CA SER A 9 -21.17 5.19 6.35
C SER A 9 -21.13 6.41 5.44
N TYR A 10 -22.20 7.23 5.45
CA TYR A 10 -22.26 8.46 4.64
C TYR A 10 -21.23 9.48 5.11
N LEU A 11 -21.05 9.65 6.42
CA LEU A 11 -20.02 10.53 6.98
C LEU A 11 -18.61 10.05 6.63
N TYR A 12 -18.34 8.74 6.71
CA TYR A 12 -17.07 8.15 6.28
C TYR A 12 -16.84 8.38 4.78
N GLY A 13 -17.86 8.14 3.95
CA GLY A 13 -17.82 8.37 2.51
C GLY A 13 -17.53 9.83 2.15
N ALA A 14 -18.20 10.77 2.81
CA ALA A 14 -17.97 12.21 2.63
C ALA A 14 -16.53 12.61 3.02
N GLY A 15 -16.01 12.09 4.12
CA GLY A 15 -14.62 12.33 4.53
C GLY A 15 -13.59 11.77 3.54
N VAL A 16 -13.81 10.55 3.02
CA VAL A 16 -12.95 9.95 1.98
C VAL A 16 -13.04 10.73 0.67
N ALA A 17 -14.25 11.15 0.27
CA ALA A 17 -14.48 11.95 -0.94
C ALA A 17 -13.77 13.30 -0.85
N LEU A 18 -13.89 14.00 0.29
CA LEU A 18 -13.18 15.26 0.51
C LEU A 18 -11.66 15.07 0.45
N ARG A 19 -11.13 13.99 1.06
CA ARG A 19 -9.70 13.69 0.99
C ARG A 19 -9.23 13.43 -0.44
N ASN A 20 -9.99 12.66 -1.21
CA ASN A 20 -9.67 12.38 -2.61
C ASN A 20 -9.73 13.66 -3.45
N LEU A 21 -10.76 14.49 -3.23
CA LEU A 21 -10.87 15.79 -3.88
C LEU A 21 -9.65 16.67 -3.59
N LEU A 22 -9.16 16.71 -2.34
CA LEU A 22 -7.94 17.45 -1.97
C LEU A 22 -6.68 16.95 -2.68
N PHE A 23 -6.61 15.66 -3.02
CA PHE A 23 -5.54 15.12 -3.87
C PHE A 23 -5.74 15.50 -5.34
N ASP A 24 -6.97 15.43 -5.85
CA ASP A 24 -7.31 15.72 -7.25
C ASP A 24 -7.09 17.20 -7.60
N ILE A 25 -7.42 18.12 -6.69
CA ILE A 25 -7.18 19.56 -6.86
C ILE A 25 -5.74 19.98 -6.53
N GLY A 26 -4.85 19.03 -6.18
CA GLY A 26 -3.43 19.29 -5.95
C GLY A 26 -3.08 20.01 -4.64
N VAL A 27 -4.03 20.14 -3.71
CA VAL A 27 -3.76 20.73 -2.37
C VAL A 27 -2.84 19.82 -1.56
N LEU A 28 -2.98 18.50 -1.71
CA LEU A 28 -2.09 17.53 -1.09
C LEU A 28 -0.87 17.25 -1.97
N LYS A 29 0.33 17.36 -1.38
CA LYS A 29 1.60 17.18 -2.09
C LYS A 29 1.76 15.74 -2.59
N ILE A 30 1.75 15.56 -3.89
CA ILE A 30 2.16 14.32 -4.56
C ILE A 30 3.69 14.31 -4.64
N ARG A 31 4.33 13.30 -4.05
CA ARG A 31 5.78 13.12 -4.14
C ARG A 31 6.10 12.24 -5.34
N ASN A 32 6.82 12.79 -6.32
CA ASN A 32 7.37 12.01 -7.42
C ASN A 32 8.78 11.54 -7.05
N VAL A 33 9.02 10.24 -7.19
CA VAL A 33 10.26 9.58 -6.78
C VAL A 33 11.25 9.38 -7.93
N GLY A 34 10.95 9.89 -9.13
CA GLY A 34 11.86 9.85 -10.29
C GLY A 34 12.08 8.45 -10.89
N ILE A 35 11.45 7.43 -10.32
CA ILE A 35 11.47 6.04 -10.78
C ILE A 35 10.03 5.55 -11.02
N PRO A 36 9.82 4.56 -11.91
CA PRO A 36 8.50 3.97 -12.11
C PRO A 36 7.98 3.31 -10.82
N VAL A 37 6.79 3.72 -10.36
CA VAL A 37 6.15 3.17 -9.16
C VAL A 37 4.86 2.46 -9.55
N ILE A 38 4.71 1.20 -9.14
CA ILE A 38 3.48 0.43 -9.31
C ILE A 38 2.80 0.27 -7.96
N SER A 39 1.62 0.86 -7.80
CA SER A 39 0.80 0.70 -6.59
C SER A 39 -0.14 -0.49 -6.74
N VAL A 40 -0.07 -1.46 -5.82
CA VAL A 40 -0.98 -2.62 -5.78
C VAL A 40 -1.96 -2.45 -4.62
N GLY A 41 -3.17 -2.03 -4.96
CA GLY A 41 -4.27 -1.76 -4.02
C GLY A 41 -5.44 -2.74 -4.14
N ASN A 42 -6.42 -2.60 -3.25
CA ASN A 42 -7.74 -3.21 -3.37
C ASN A 42 -8.74 -2.28 -2.70
N ILE A 43 -9.97 -2.29 -3.20
CA ILE A 43 -11.07 -1.46 -2.71
C ILE A 43 -11.72 -2.11 -1.48
N SER A 44 -11.70 -3.44 -1.39
CA SER A 44 -12.30 -4.19 -0.28
C SER A 44 -11.29 -4.55 0.81
N VAL A 45 -11.76 -4.55 2.06
CA VAL A 45 -11.04 -5.10 3.22
C VAL A 45 -11.16 -6.62 3.23
N GLY A 46 -10.03 -7.34 3.28
CA GLY A 46 -10.00 -8.81 3.25
C GLY A 46 -8.77 -9.39 2.55
N GLY A 47 -8.64 -10.73 2.58
CA GLY A 47 -7.55 -11.49 1.95
C GLY A 47 -7.67 -11.59 0.42
N VAL A 48 -7.65 -10.46 -0.27
CA VAL A 48 -7.95 -10.37 -1.72
C VAL A 48 -6.71 -10.64 -2.58
N GLY A 49 -5.87 -11.59 -2.17
CA GLY A 49 -4.75 -12.07 -3.00
C GLY A 49 -3.71 -11.03 -3.43
N LYS A 50 -3.61 -9.86 -2.77
CA LYS A 50 -2.58 -8.85 -3.10
C LYS A 50 -1.18 -9.43 -3.03
N THR A 51 -0.89 -10.19 -1.97
CA THR A 51 0.44 -10.80 -1.75
C THR A 51 0.84 -11.75 -2.88
N PRO A 52 0.04 -12.75 -3.28
CA PRO A 52 0.39 -13.60 -4.43
C PRO A 52 0.45 -12.83 -5.75
N PHE A 53 -0.37 -11.79 -5.93
CA PHE A 53 -0.28 -10.93 -7.13
C PHE A 53 1.03 -10.13 -7.17
N VAL A 54 1.45 -9.55 -6.04
CA VAL A 54 2.73 -8.84 -5.94
C VAL A 54 3.90 -9.78 -6.22
N GLU A 55 3.87 -11.00 -5.68
CA GLU A 55 4.90 -12.01 -5.94
C GLU A 55 5.00 -12.34 -7.44
N LEU A 56 3.86 -12.56 -8.10
CA LEU A 56 3.80 -12.81 -9.54
C LEU A 56 4.38 -11.64 -10.34
N LEU A 57 4.01 -10.41 -9.99
CA LEU A 57 4.46 -9.19 -10.66
C LEU A 57 5.98 -9.02 -10.52
N VAL A 58 6.49 -9.17 -9.29
CA VAL A 58 7.92 -9.07 -8.99
C VAL A 58 8.70 -10.13 -9.76
N ARG A 59 8.27 -11.39 -9.73
CA ARG A 59 8.92 -12.48 -10.48
C ARG A 59 9.02 -12.17 -11.97
N ARG A 60 7.93 -11.70 -12.59
CA ARG A 60 7.93 -11.34 -14.03
C ARG A 60 8.86 -10.17 -14.34
N LEU A 61 8.93 -9.16 -13.47
CA LEU A 61 9.81 -8.02 -13.67
C LEU A 61 11.29 -8.39 -13.48
N THR A 62 11.59 -9.22 -12.48
CA THR A 62 12.94 -9.74 -12.25
C THR A 62 13.40 -10.62 -13.40
N GLN A 63 12.53 -11.48 -13.95
CA GLN A 63 12.82 -12.28 -15.15
C GLN A 63 13.14 -11.43 -16.38
N ARG A 64 12.63 -10.19 -16.45
CA ARG A 64 12.96 -9.21 -17.49
C ARG A 64 14.22 -8.38 -17.15
N GLY A 65 15.02 -8.80 -16.17
CA GLY A 65 16.26 -8.14 -15.77
C GLY A 65 16.07 -6.81 -15.03
N ARG A 66 14.87 -6.52 -14.52
CA ARG A 66 14.60 -5.28 -13.77
C ARG A 66 14.92 -5.48 -12.29
N LYS A 67 15.57 -4.49 -11.66
CA LYS A 67 15.71 -4.41 -10.21
C LYS A 67 14.40 -3.87 -9.62
N VAL A 68 13.79 -4.63 -8.71
CA VAL A 68 12.49 -4.31 -8.10
C VAL A 68 12.66 -4.19 -6.59
N ALA A 69 12.06 -3.17 -5.99
CA ALA A 69 11.96 -3.02 -4.55
C ALA A 69 10.48 -3.05 -4.14
N ILE A 70 10.16 -3.77 -3.06
CA ILE A 70 8.81 -3.88 -2.53
C ILE A 70 8.71 -2.98 -1.29
N VAL A 71 7.79 -2.02 -1.33
CA VAL A 71 7.47 -1.19 -0.16
C VAL A 71 6.17 -1.70 0.44
N SER A 72 6.25 -2.23 1.67
CA SER A 72 5.09 -2.66 2.45
C SER A 72 4.85 -1.72 3.62
N ARG A 73 3.59 -1.61 4.05
CA ARG A 73 3.20 -0.77 5.18
C ARG A 73 3.67 -1.33 6.54
N GLY A 74 3.99 -2.62 6.62
CA GLY A 74 4.37 -3.28 7.86
C GLY A 74 3.24 -3.27 8.90
N TYR A 75 2.02 -3.61 8.49
CA TYR A 75 0.85 -3.62 9.37
C TYR A 75 1.09 -4.56 10.57
N ARG A 76 0.80 -4.08 11.79
CA ARG A 76 1.04 -4.72 13.10
C ARG A 76 2.50 -4.80 13.59
N ARG A 77 3.50 -4.24 12.88
CA ARG A 77 4.87 -4.23 13.41
C ARG A 77 4.98 -3.40 14.69
N LYS A 78 5.87 -3.80 15.60
CA LYS A 78 6.19 -3.05 16.82
C LYS A 78 7.24 -1.95 16.60
N SER A 79 8.07 -2.08 15.57
CA SER A 79 9.07 -1.08 15.22
C SER A 79 8.44 0.18 14.62
N THR A 80 9.13 1.32 14.72
CA THR A 80 8.73 2.59 14.08
C THR A 80 9.75 2.99 13.01
N GLY A 81 9.43 3.94 12.14
CA GLY A 81 10.35 4.40 11.06
C GLY A 81 10.48 3.46 9.85
N THR A 82 11.34 3.79 8.89
CA THR A 82 11.56 2.99 7.68
C THR A 82 12.56 1.87 7.97
N VAL A 83 12.21 0.63 7.63
CA VAL A 83 13.07 -0.55 7.87
C VAL A 83 13.30 -1.29 6.57
N VAL A 84 14.56 -1.60 6.28
CA VAL A 84 14.95 -2.48 5.17
C VAL A 84 14.86 -3.92 5.64
N VAL A 85 13.81 -4.63 5.20
CA VAL A 85 13.55 -6.01 5.63
C VAL A 85 14.43 -7.01 4.86
N SER A 86 14.70 -6.77 3.58
CA SER A 86 15.60 -7.60 2.78
C SER A 86 16.27 -6.80 1.67
N ASN A 87 17.53 -7.12 1.39
CA ASN A 87 18.32 -6.58 0.29
C ASN A 87 18.33 -7.47 -0.97
N GLY A 88 17.57 -8.58 -0.96
CA GLY A 88 17.48 -9.55 -2.06
C GLY A 88 18.39 -10.79 -1.92
N GLU A 89 19.31 -10.79 -0.95
CA GLU A 89 20.22 -11.91 -0.67
C GLU A 89 20.10 -12.39 0.77
N VAL A 90 19.90 -11.47 1.72
CA VAL A 90 19.82 -11.73 3.16
C VAL A 90 18.61 -10.99 3.74
N LYS A 91 18.03 -11.52 4.82
CA LYS A 91 17.09 -10.76 5.64
C LYS A 91 17.89 -9.76 6.48
N CYS A 92 17.66 -8.47 6.27
CA CYS A 92 18.39 -7.40 6.94
C CYS A 92 17.73 -6.96 8.26
N ALA A 93 16.44 -7.22 8.41
CA ALA A 93 15.71 -7.01 9.65
C ALA A 93 14.59 -8.04 9.76
N GLU A 94 14.35 -8.54 10.97
CA GLU A 94 13.15 -9.31 11.26
C GLU A 94 11.95 -8.36 11.25
N ALA A 95 10.91 -8.71 10.48
CA ALA A 95 9.65 -8.00 10.54
C ALA A 95 8.99 -8.37 11.88
N ASP A 96 9.40 -7.69 12.95
CA ASP A 96 8.94 -7.97 14.32
C ASP A 96 7.42 -7.96 14.39
N ALA A 97 6.88 -9.11 14.80
CA ALA A 97 5.45 -9.42 14.92
C ALA A 97 4.73 -8.63 16.01
#